data_AF-A0A437CSC5-F1
#
_entry.id   AF-A0A437CSC5-F1
#
_cell.length_a   1.000
_cell.length_b   1.000
_cell.length_c   1.000
_cell.angle_alpha   90.00
_cell.angle_beta   90.00
_cell.angle_gamma   90.00
#
_symmetry.space_group_name_H-M   'P 1'
#
loop_
_entity.id
_entity.type
_entity.pdbx_description
1 polymer ?
#
loop_
_entity_poly.entity_id
_entity_poly.type
_entity_poly.pdbx_seq_one_letter_code
_entity_poly.pdbx_strand_id
1 'polypeptide(L)'
;MSLSAGRRLPFHPQTDAKHAKADDMPPSTFLILSLLLTGCTLIHSSVFQNRAESAQLLLSTRRRRANSFLLEELLPGDLERECYEERCSQEEALEIFQTREKTLEFWQRYTHLNPCRINPCLNGGVCTVDRGVFTCLCPPPYHGQVCQSATPQCHYRNGGCLQYCRDLTGGGVECGCADGYRLEPDGTSCSPAVAFPCGLQQEGAWSRRLPLTEGAWSRRLPLTVRSEDVNVTTETGWDRNATSSWEEEPSRTESSVGGNLERLGGSPWQVLIHRPDGFGFCGGALVSDRWVVSAAHCMEESADFVTVGDYDKQRPDPGEQRIKIQEVLVHPHFHPFTFDSDVALLYLAEPVLRGPTAAPACLPDAHLSTYLLREENRGVVTGWGATRFLGRSSRFLRKVTVPVVSYEACIKTTEQVITDNMFCAGYLQTRMDACSGDSGGPFVVHYRGAWFLTGVVSWGEKCAASGKYGVYTRLGNFLNWIRTTMEKAEQNRSEF
;
A
#
# COMPACT_ATOMS: atom_id res chain seq x y z
N MET A 1 -57.83 20.77 -37.28
CA MET A 1 -57.81 22.08 -36.61
C MET A 1 -56.34 22.46 -36.45
N SER A 2 -55.76 23.14 -37.44
CA SER A 2 -55.81 24.60 -37.65
C SER A 2 -55.03 25.34 -36.56
N LEU A 3 -53.83 25.83 -36.91
CA LEU A 3 -53.54 27.24 -37.29
C LEU A 3 -53.32 28.08 -36.02
N SER A 4 -52.42 29.06 -35.92
CA SER A 4 -51.39 29.67 -36.77
C SER A 4 -50.81 30.80 -35.91
N ALA A 5 -49.49 30.93 -35.78
CA ALA A 5 -48.65 31.85 -36.55
C ALA A 5 -48.83 33.36 -36.28
N GLY A 6 -47.69 34.01 -36.02
CA GLY A 6 -47.31 35.26 -36.69
C GLY A 6 -46.78 36.37 -35.78
N ARG A 7 -45.77 37.17 -36.15
CA ARG A 7 -44.99 37.29 -37.40
C ARG A 7 -43.85 38.33 -37.22
N ARG A 8 -42.69 38.04 -37.85
CA ARG A 8 -41.82 38.85 -38.77
C ARG A 8 -41.21 40.20 -38.28
N LEU A 9 -39.89 40.42 -38.29
CA LEU A 9 -38.91 40.60 -39.42
C LEU A 9 -39.21 41.82 -40.33
N PRO A 10 -38.29 42.30 -41.20
CA PRO A 10 -36.88 42.79 -41.06
C PRO A 10 -36.66 44.11 -41.87
N PHE A 11 -35.43 44.65 -42.00
CA PHE A 11 -35.06 45.52 -43.15
C PHE A 11 -33.53 45.52 -43.44
N HIS A 12 -33.18 45.32 -44.71
CA HIS A 12 -31.91 45.57 -45.46
C HIS A 12 -32.12 46.87 -46.32
N PRO A 13 -31.29 47.37 -47.28
CA PRO A 13 -30.04 46.88 -47.95
C PRO A 13 -28.94 48.00 -48.07
N GLN A 14 -27.75 47.83 -48.67
CA GLN A 14 -27.45 47.93 -50.13
C GLN A 14 -25.98 47.61 -50.48
N THR A 15 -25.80 47.17 -51.72
CA THR A 15 -24.59 46.77 -52.46
C THR A 15 -24.07 47.86 -53.41
N ASP A 16 -22.78 47.87 -53.75
CA ASP A 16 -22.28 48.10 -55.13
C ASP A 16 -20.76 47.88 -55.26
N ALA A 17 -20.32 47.05 -56.21
CA ALA A 17 -19.13 47.26 -57.06
C ALA A 17 -18.90 46.11 -58.06
N LYS A 18 -19.34 46.40 -59.30
CA LYS A 18 -19.05 45.91 -60.66
C LYS A 18 -17.91 44.90 -60.93
N HIS A 19 -18.24 43.97 -61.83
CA HIS A 19 -17.35 43.18 -62.69
C HIS A 19 -16.55 44.06 -63.68
N ALA A 20 -15.30 43.67 -63.94
CA ALA A 20 -14.58 43.96 -65.17
C ALA A 20 -13.97 42.65 -65.70
N LYS A 21 -14.30 42.32 -66.95
CA LYS A 21 -13.77 41.22 -67.75
C LYS A 21 -12.64 41.79 -68.60
N ALA A 22 -11.50 41.10 -68.70
CA ALA A 22 -10.45 41.43 -69.67
C ALA A 22 -9.82 40.12 -70.16
N ASP A 23 -10.41 39.60 -71.24
CA ASP A 23 -9.68 38.85 -72.25
C ASP A 23 -8.75 39.83 -73.01
N ASP A 24 -7.70 39.29 -73.65
CA ASP A 24 -6.72 39.91 -74.55
C ASP A 24 -5.47 40.58 -73.97
N MET A 25 -4.34 39.84 -73.99
CA MET A 25 -2.99 40.41 -74.03
C MET A 25 -2.03 39.53 -74.88
N PRO A 26 -1.09 40.10 -75.65
CA PRO A 26 -0.51 39.56 -76.89
C PRO A 26 0.70 38.61 -76.70
N PRO A 27 1.13 37.85 -77.75
CA PRO A 27 2.03 36.69 -77.63
C PRO A 27 3.51 37.01 -77.36
N SER A 28 3.87 38.24 -76.99
CA SER A 28 5.24 38.63 -76.63
C SER A 28 5.57 38.50 -75.14
N THR A 29 4.58 38.23 -74.28
CA THR A 29 4.77 38.08 -72.83
C THR A 29 5.17 36.66 -72.40
N PHE A 30 4.97 35.65 -73.24
CA PHE A 30 5.31 34.25 -72.93
C PHE A 30 6.83 33.97 -72.97
N LEU A 31 7.60 34.72 -73.77
CA LEU A 31 9.06 34.54 -73.86
C LEU A 31 9.82 35.21 -72.71
N ILE A 32 9.24 36.24 -72.07
CA ILE A 32 9.85 36.90 -70.91
C ILE A 32 9.58 36.09 -69.63
N LEU A 33 8.42 35.44 -69.51
CA LEU A 33 8.14 34.53 -68.39
C LEU A 33 8.97 33.24 -68.45
N SER A 34 9.27 32.69 -69.63
CA SER A 34 10.07 31.46 -69.74
C SER A 34 11.57 31.68 -69.48
N LEU A 35 12.11 32.86 -69.78
CA LEU A 35 13.48 33.26 -69.42
C LEU A 35 13.64 33.59 -67.92
N LEU A 36 12.59 34.07 -67.25
CA LEU A 36 12.59 34.27 -65.79
C LEU A 36 12.45 32.96 -65.00
N LEU A 37 11.80 31.93 -65.57
CA LEU A 37 11.62 30.62 -64.94
C LEU A 37 12.83 29.68 -65.10
N THR A 38 13.74 29.95 -66.04
CA THR A 38 14.98 29.17 -66.22
C THR A 38 16.22 29.79 -65.57
N GLY A 39 16.13 31.03 -65.06
CA GLY A 39 17.20 31.71 -64.30
C GLY A 39 17.21 31.44 -62.78
N CYS A 40 16.22 30.72 -62.24
CA CYS A 40 16.10 30.47 -60.79
C CYS A 40 16.76 29.18 -60.28
N THR A 41 17.55 28.47 -61.09
CA THR A 41 18.25 27.24 -60.64
C THR A 41 19.69 27.47 -60.15
N LEU A 42 20.12 28.71 -59.89
CA LEU A 42 21.48 29.01 -59.38
C LEU A 42 21.55 29.89 -58.13
N ILE A 43 20.52 29.91 -57.26
CA ILE A 43 20.66 30.46 -55.91
C ILE A 43 20.11 29.45 -54.90
N HIS A 44 20.96 28.54 -54.45
CA HIS A 44 20.75 27.85 -53.18
C HIS A 44 21.05 28.86 -52.06
N SER A 45 20.04 29.59 -51.60
CA SER A 45 20.05 30.16 -50.25
C SER A 45 19.40 29.13 -49.33
N SER A 46 20.21 28.41 -48.58
CA SER A 46 19.72 27.57 -47.49
C SER A 46 19.08 28.46 -46.42
N VAL A 47 17.77 28.32 -46.21
CA VAL A 47 17.00 28.97 -45.12
C VAL A 47 17.26 28.30 -43.75
N PHE A 48 18.06 27.24 -43.71
CA PHE A 48 18.50 26.61 -42.48
C PHE A 48 19.99 26.88 -42.23
N GLN A 49 20.26 27.71 -41.22
CA GLN A 49 21.60 28.01 -40.75
C GLN A 49 22.10 26.87 -39.85
N ASN A 50 23.38 26.53 -39.96
CA ASN A 50 23.97 25.42 -39.21
C ASN A 50 23.93 25.70 -37.68
N ARG A 51 23.77 24.66 -36.85
CA ARG A 51 23.66 24.78 -35.38
C ARG A 51 24.92 25.42 -34.75
N ALA A 52 26.08 25.24 -35.39
CA ALA A 52 27.34 25.85 -34.96
C ALA A 52 27.40 27.37 -35.28
N GLU A 53 26.83 27.81 -36.40
CA GLU A 53 26.81 29.23 -36.81
C GLU A 53 25.73 30.02 -36.06
N SER A 54 24.58 29.42 -35.80
CA SER A 54 23.51 30.00 -34.97
C SER A 54 23.91 30.09 -33.49
N ALA A 55 24.65 29.11 -32.96
CA ALA A 55 25.23 29.21 -31.62
C ALA A 55 26.28 30.33 -31.53
N GLN A 56 27.13 30.51 -32.55
CA GLN A 56 28.10 31.60 -32.59
C GLN A 56 27.45 32.98 -32.72
N LEU A 57 26.31 33.10 -33.42
CA LEU A 57 25.53 34.34 -33.50
C LEU A 57 24.82 34.68 -32.18
N LEU A 58 24.32 33.69 -31.43
CA LEU A 58 23.75 33.91 -30.10
C LEU A 58 24.83 34.21 -29.05
N LEU A 59 26.02 33.59 -29.17
CA LEU A 59 27.18 33.85 -28.32
C LEU A 59 27.87 35.19 -28.63
N SER A 60 27.80 35.70 -29.87
CA SER A 60 28.37 36.99 -30.26
C SER A 60 27.44 38.17 -29.98
N THR A 61 26.11 37.96 -29.99
CA THR A 61 25.11 39.01 -29.73
C THR A 61 24.71 39.16 -28.26
N ARG A 62 24.90 38.12 -27.42
CA ARG A 62 24.68 38.20 -25.96
C ARG A 62 25.93 37.78 -25.16
N ARG A 63 26.95 38.64 -25.13
CA ARG A 63 28.00 38.58 -24.08
C ARG A 63 27.50 39.25 -22.80
N ARG A 64 27.63 38.63 -21.62
CA ARG A 64 27.36 39.27 -20.30
C ARG A 64 28.11 40.61 -20.21
N ARG A 65 27.46 41.67 -19.70
CA ARG A 65 28.09 42.98 -19.42
C ARG A 65 28.98 42.90 -18.17
N ALA A 66 28.57 42.09 -17.20
CA ALA A 66 29.30 41.85 -15.97
C ALA A 66 30.75 41.36 -16.24
N ASN A 67 31.71 42.08 -15.66
CA ASN A 67 33.16 41.90 -15.76
C ASN A 67 33.84 42.45 -17.04
N SER A 68 33.21 43.38 -17.76
CA SER A 68 33.93 44.17 -18.78
C SER A 68 34.62 45.37 -18.12
N PHE A 69 35.87 45.18 -17.69
CA PHE A 69 36.65 46.06 -16.80
C PHE A 69 37.00 47.46 -17.38
N LEU A 70 36.11 48.16 -18.11
CA LEU A 70 36.30 49.57 -18.52
C LEU A 70 35.09 50.21 -19.23
N LEU A 71 33.96 49.50 -19.47
CA LEU A 71 32.88 49.98 -20.36
C LEU A 71 31.44 49.79 -19.86
N GLU A 72 31.25 49.24 -18.66
CA GLU A 72 29.91 48.97 -18.10
C GLU A 72 29.07 50.25 -17.92
N GLU A 73 29.69 51.35 -17.48
CA GLU A 73 29.04 52.66 -17.28
C GLU A 73 28.83 53.50 -18.57
N LEU A 74 29.34 53.07 -19.72
CA LEU A 74 29.23 53.86 -20.96
C LEU A 74 27.95 53.55 -21.76
N LEU A 75 27.23 52.48 -21.40
CA LEU A 75 26.04 52.01 -22.08
C LEU A 75 24.80 52.37 -21.26
N PRO A 76 23.67 52.71 -21.92
CA PRO A 76 22.43 52.95 -21.19
C PRO A 76 21.99 51.69 -20.44
N GLY A 77 21.58 51.86 -19.19
CA GLY A 77 21.06 50.81 -18.33
C GLY A 77 19.82 50.15 -18.95
N ASP A 78 19.70 48.83 -18.82
CA ASP A 78 18.62 48.03 -19.38
C ASP A 78 17.91 47.23 -18.28
N LEU A 79 16.62 47.50 -18.10
CA LEU A 79 15.83 46.91 -17.01
C LEU A 79 15.77 45.38 -17.06
N GLU A 80 15.56 44.81 -18.24
CA GLU A 80 15.41 43.37 -18.42
C GLU A 80 16.73 42.68 -18.09
N ARG A 81 17.83 43.25 -18.55
CA ARG A 81 19.15 42.66 -18.43
C ARG A 81 19.77 42.81 -17.04
N GLU A 82 19.71 44.01 -16.47
CA GLU A 82 20.42 44.33 -15.22
C GLU A 82 19.60 43.97 -13.99
N CYS A 83 18.27 44.11 -14.05
CA CYS A 83 17.41 43.83 -12.91
C CYS A 83 16.61 42.52 -13.01
N TYR A 84 16.23 42.02 -14.20
CA TYR A 84 15.46 40.76 -14.31
C TYR A 84 16.31 39.51 -14.63
N GLU A 85 17.28 39.63 -15.55
CA GLU A 85 18.27 38.59 -15.85
C GLU A 85 19.38 38.55 -14.78
N GLU A 86 19.74 39.70 -14.19
CA GLU A 86 20.72 39.86 -13.11
C GLU A 86 20.10 40.51 -11.85
N ARG A 87 20.87 40.70 -10.76
CA ARG A 87 20.40 41.41 -9.54
C ARG A 87 21.00 42.81 -9.52
N CYS A 88 20.16 43.84 -9.65
CA CYS A 88 20.59 45.22 -9.61
C CYS A 88 20.45 45.84 -8.20
N SER A 89 21.31 46.81 -7.92
CA SER A 89 21.29 47.71 -6.76
C SER A 89 20.30 48.86 -6.97
N GLN A 90 19.99 49.60 -5.90
CA GLN A 90 19.08 50.75 -6.00
C GLN A 90 19.68 51.88 -6.85
N GLU A 91 21.01 51.99 -6.88
CA GLU A 91 21.74 52.98 -7.67
C GLU A 91 21.67 52.64 -9.17
N GLU A 92 21.83 51.38 -9.55
CA GLU A 92 21.64 50.92 -10.94
C GLU A 92 20.17 51.08 -11.40
N ALA A 93 19.20 50.77 -10.52
CA ALA A 93 17.79 51.05 -10.81
C ALA A 93 17.50 52.56 -10.95
N LEU A 94 18.25 53.42 -10.24
CA LEU A 94 18.14 54.87 -10.39
C LEU A 94 18.64 55.35 -11.76
N GLU A 95 19.71 54.73 -12.26
CA GLU A 95 20.26 55.01 -13.59
C GLU A 95 19.29 54.62 -14.72
N ILE A 96 18.56 53.52 -14.57
CA ILE A 96 17.57 53.05 -15.56
C ILE A 96 16.33 53.96 -15.60
N PHE A 97 15.75 54.32 -14.45
CA PHE A 97 14.49 55.08 -14.40
C PHE A 97 14.67 56.60 -14.34
N GLN A 98 15.89 57.08 -14.13
CA GLN A 98 16.36 58.49 -14.12
C GLN A 98 15.65 59.43 -13.13
N THR A 99 14.56 58.98 -12.51
CA THR A 99 13.69 59.76 -11.63
C THR A 99 13.46 58.99 -10.34
N ARG A 100 13.70 59.66 -9.22
CA ARG A 100 13.62 59.05 -7.89
C ARG A 100 12.24 58.43 -7.60
N GLU A 101 11.17 59.04 -8.11
CA GLU A 101 9.79 58.55 -7.92
C GLU A 101 9.54 57.22 -8.63
N LYS A 102 9.90 57.11 -9.91
CA LYS A 102 9.77 55.85 -10.66
C LYS A 102 10.72 54.78 -10.17
N THR A 103 11.94 55.16 -9.78
CA THR A 103 12.87 54.24 -9.13
C THR A 103 12.30 53.73 -7.82
N LEU A 104 11.68 54.55 -6.98
CA LEU A 104 11.04 54.10 -5.75
C LEU A 104 9.81 53.21 -6.02
N GLU A 105 9.00 53.52 -7.03
CA GLU A 105 7.86 52.70 -7.44
C GLU A 105 8.29 51.31 -7.95
N PHE A 106 9.29 51.28 -8.83
CA PHE A 106 9.94 50.05 -9.27
C PHE A 106 10.60 49.32 -8.10
N TRP A 107 11.38 50.03 -7.27
CA TRP A 107 12.17 49.45 -6.19
C TRP A 107 11.29 48.84 -5.11
N GLN A 108 10.14 49.44 -4.79
CA GLN A 108 9.13 48.82 -3.94
C GLN A 108 8.67 47.50 -4.57
N ARG A 109 8.29 47.50 -5.85
CA ARG A 109 7.86 46.28 -6.54
C ARG A 109 8.97 45.22 -6.72
N TYR A 110 10.21 45.66 -6.90
CA TYR A 110 11.41 44.86 -7.12
C TYR A 110 11.94 44.25 -5.81
N THR A 111 11.94 45.00 -4.71
CA THR A 111 12.28 44.46 -3.38
C THR A 111 11.18 43.56 -2.81
N HIS A 112 9.93 43.70 -3.29
CA HIS A 112 8.87 42.71 -3.12
C HIS A 112 8.95 41.52 -4.11
N LEU A 113 10.16 41.20 -4.63
CA LEU A 113 10.43 39.94 -5.33
C LEU A 113 9.92 38.78 -4.47
N ASN A 114 8.90 38.07 -4.98
CA ASN A 114 8.35 36.87 -4.35
C ASN A 114 9.51 35.95 -3.93
N PRO A 115 9.77 35.78 -2.62
CA PRO A 115 10.92 35.01 -2.16
C PRO A 115 10.81 33.51 -2.48
N CYS A 116 9.66 33.06 -3.02
CA CYS A 116 9.45 31.74 -3.61
C CYS A 116 9.70 31.68 -5.12
N ARG A 117 10.25 32.71 -5.78
CA ARG A 117 10.64 32.68 -7.21
C ARG A 117 11.57 31.50 -7.52
N ILE A 118 12.48 31.20 -6.60
CA ILE A 118 13.20 29.93 -6.52
C ILE A 118 12.70 29.27 -5.25
N ASN A 119 12.32 27.99 -5.31
CA ASN A 119 11.85 27.28 -4.11
C ASN A 119 13.05 27.09 -3.15
N PRO A 120 13.10 27.80 -2.00
CA PRO A 120 14.21 27.70 -1.04
C PRO A 120 14.02 26.51 -0.08
N CYS A 121 12.86 25.85 -0.13
CA CYS A 121 12.52 24.75 0.75
C CYS A 121 13.20 23.46 0.27
N LEU A 122 13.88 22.77 1.18
CA LEU A 122 14.56 21.51 0.93
C LEU A 122 13.58 20.34 0.98
N ASN A 123 14.02 19.15 0.55
CA ASN A 123 13.31 17.88 0.71
C ASN A 123 11.86 17.87 0.18
N GLY A 124 11.61 18.61 -0.91
CA GLY A 124 10.28 18.69 -1.53
C GLY A 124 9.30 19.61 -0.79
N GLY A 125 9.78 20.47 0.10
CA GLY A 125 8.98 21.51 0.74
C GLY A 125 8.35 22.47 -0.28
N VAL A 126 7.14 22.93 0.00
CA VAL A 126 6.43 23.91 -0.83
C VAL A 126 6.62 25.30 -0.23
N CYS A 127 7.16 26.22 -1.03
CA CYS A 127 7.32 27.60 -0.61
C CYS A 127 6.01 28.38 -0.73
N THR A 128 5.63 29.06 0.33
CA THR A 128 4.49 29.97 0.39
C THR A 128 4.94 31.34 0.90
N VAL A 129 4.29 32.42 0.50
CA VAL A 129 4.61 33.77 0.99
C VAL A 129 3.50 34.23 1.92
N ASP A 130 3.86 34.55 3.17
CA ASP A 130 2.97 35.20 4.12
C ASP A 130 3.60 36.53 4.57
N ARG A 131 2.83 37.63 4.43
CA ARG A 131 3.26 39.00 4.80
C ARG A 131 4.63 39.43 4.23
N GLY A 132 5.00 38.94 3.04
CA GLY A 132 6.26 39.27 2.39
C GLY A 132 7.48 38.44 2.84
N VAL A 133 7.29 37.49 3.76
CA VAL A 133 8.30 36.51 4.19
C VAL A 133 7.93 35.13 3.64
N PHE A 134 8.91 34.37 3.16
CA PHE A 134 8.64 33.01 2.72
C PHE A 134 8.52 32.05 3.91
N THR A 135 7.61 31.10 3.81
CA THR A 135 7.40 30.01 4.75
C THR A 135 7.37 28.70 3.98
N CYS A 136 8.12 27.72 4.46
CA CYS A 136 8.14 26.39 3.86
C CYS A 136 7.11 25.47 4.51
N LEU A 137 6.21 24.92 3.69
CA LEU A 137 5.35 23.81 4.06
C LEU A 137 6.12 22.51 3.82
N CYS A 138 6.56 21.89 4.89
CA CYS A 138 7.40 20.70 4.83
C CYS A 138 6.56 19.42 4.72
N PRO A 139 6.83 18.55 3.72
CA PRO A 139 6.25 17.22 3.73
C PRO A 139 6.81 16.43 4.92
N PRO A 140 5.98 15.65 5.65
CA PRO A 140 6.49 14.72 6.65
C PRO A 140 7.54 13.78 6.03
N PRO A 141 8.65 13.47 6.73
CA PRO A 141 9.00 13.73 8.14
C PRO A 141 9.80 15.02 8.36
N TYR A 142 9.88 15.88 7.35
CA TYR A 142 10.76 17.04 7.37
C TYR A 142 10.12 18.20 8.14
N HIS A 143 10.96 18.96 8.85
CA HIS A 143 10.60 20.13 9.63
C HIS A 143 11.76 21.13 9.66
N GLY A 144 11.54 22.28 10.32
CA GLY A 144 12.45 23.42 10.29
C GLY A 144 12.04 24.44 9.23
N GLN A 145 12.64 25.64 9.30
CA GLN A 145 12.25 26.78 8.46
C GLN A 145 12.37 26.52 6.95
N VAL A 146 13.27 25.63 6.54
CA VAL A 146 13.48 25.24 5.14
C VAL A 146 13.36 23.73 4.94
N CYS A 147 12.68 23.02 5.85
CA CYS A 147 12.54 21.56 5.79
C CYS A 147 13.87 20.80 5.84
N GLN A 148 14.87 21.36 6.53
CA GLN A 148 16.22 20.80 6.62
C GLN A 148 16.35 19.61 7.57
N SER A 149 15.49 19.53 8.58
CA SER A 149 15.59 18.52 9.63
C SER A 149 14.58 17.41 9.36
N ALA A 150 15.01 16.15 9.49
CA ALA A 150 14.12 15.00 9.45
C ALA A 150 14.17 14.31 10.81
N THR A 151 13.06 14.34 11.55
CA THR A 151 12.89 13.48 12.72
C THR A 151 12.01 12.33 12.27
N PRO A 152 12.49 11.09 12.27
CA PRO A 152 11.62 9.96 11.99
C PRO A 152 10.47 9.99 13.01
N GLN A 153 9.28 9.67 12.53
CA GLN A 153 8.06 9.53 13.33
C GLN A 153 7.40 8.24 12.91
N CYS A 154 6.86 7.48 13.87
CA CYS A 154 6.24 6.19 13.57
C CYS A 154 5.06 6.34 12.59
N HIS A 155 4.32 7.45 12.67
CA HIS A 155 3.22 7.75 11.76
C HIS A 155 3.63 7.77 10.27
N TYR A 156 4.89 8.11 9.96
CA TYR A 156 5.39 8.17 8.60
C TYR A 156 6.33 7.00 8.29
N ARG A 157 5.93 6.12 7.35
CA ARG A 157 6.70 4.92 6.94
C ARG A 157 7.17 4.06 8.12
N ASN A 158 6.41 4.01 9.22
CA ASN A 158 6.75 3.28 10.44
C ASN A 158 8.08 3.72 11.07
N GLY A 159 8.46 5.00 10.93
CA GLY A 159 9.73 5.53 11.44
C GLY A 159 10.99 4.95 10.78
N GLY A 160 10.84 4.15 9.72
CA GLY A 160 11.92 3.35 9.14
C GLY A 160 12.02 1.92 9.70
N CYS A 161 11.34 1.61 10.80
CA CYS A 161 11.39 0.31 11.46
C CYS A 161 10.73 -0.79 10.62
N LEU A 162 11.37 -1.97 10.54
CA LEU A 162 10.83 -3.11 9.79
C LEU A 162 9.52 -3.62 10.37
N GLN A 163 9.38 -3.69 11.70
CA GLN A 163 8.20 -4.25 12.37
C GLN A 163 7.56 -3.23 13.33
N TYR A 164 8.07 -3.06 14.55
CA TYR A 164 7.48 -2.17 15.55
C TYR A 164 8.21 -0.83 15.60
N CYS A 165 7.47 0.22 15.93
CA CYS A 165 7.99 1.57 16.05
C CYS A 165 7.39 2.27 17.26
N ARG A 166 8.24 2.90 18.07
CA ARG A 166 7.85 3.72 19.21
C ARG A 166 8.47 5.12 19.11
N ASP A 167 7.65 6.16 19.19
CA ASP A 167 8.14 7.54 19.25
C ASP A 167 8.78 7.82 20.62
N LEU A 168 9.95 8.46 20.65
CA LEU A 168 10.68 8.80 21.88
C LEU A 168 10.38 10.22 22.37
N THR A 169 10.29 10.41 23.69
CA THR A 169 10.15 11.73 24.32
C THR A 169 11.45 12.53 24.17
N GLY A 170 11.53 13.32 23.10
CA GLY A 170 12.77 14.03 22.70
C GLY A 170 12.99 14.06 21.18
N GLY A 171 12.15 13.36 20.41
CA GLY A 171 12.25 13.26 18.96
C GLY A 171 13.04 12.01 18.53
N GLY A 172 12.67 11.47 17.38
CA GLY A 172 13.18 10.20 16.88
C GLY A 172 12.31 9.01 17.27
N VAL A 173 12.71 7.83 16.81
CA VAL A 173 11.97 6.57 16.99
C VAL A 173 12.89 5.48 17.51
N GLU A 174 12.31 4.52 18.20
CA GLU A 174 12.93 3.27 18.57
C GLU A 174 12.20 2.12 17.87
N CYS A 175 12.96 1.23 17.24
CA CYS A 175 12.42 0.07 16.54
C CYS A 175 12.43 -1.18 17.42
N GLY A 176 11.42 -2.02 17.24
CA GLY A 176 11.32 -3.33 17.89
C GLY A 176 10.92 -4.43 16.92
N CYS A 177 11.07 -5.68 17.35
CA CYS A 177 10.77 -6.86 16.53
C CYS A 177 9.76 -7.78 17.24
N ALA A 178 9.02 -8.54 16.44
CA ALA A 178 8.00 -9.49 16.86
C ALA A 178 8.59 -10.76 17.47
N ASP A 179 7.74 -11.59 18.09
CA ASP A 179 8.18 -12.82 18.74
C ASP A 179 8.95 -13.73 17.77
N GLY A 180 10.12 -14.18 18.21
CA GLY A 180 11.03 -14.97 17.39
C GLY A 180 11.88 -14.18 16.39
N TYR A 181 11.85 -12.85 16.40
CA TYR A 181 12.76 -12.00 15.62
C TYR A 181 13.75 -11.23 16.52
N ARG A 182 14.91 -10.88 15.96
CA ARG A 182 15.91 -10.01 16.61
C ARG A 182 16.12 -8.73 15.81
N LEU A 183 16.37 -7.63 16.52
CA LEU A 183 16.76 -6.36 15.91
C LEU A 183 18.21 -6.45 15.43
N GLU A 184 18.45 -6.03 14.20
CA GLU A 184 19.77 -5.99 13.59
C GLU A 184 20.59 -4.77 14.08
N PRO A 185 21.93 -4.79 13.90
CA PRO A 185 22.80 -3.67 14.31
C PRO A 185 22.50 -2.33 13.65
N ASP A 186 21.75 -2.32 12.53
CA ASP A 186 21.28 -1.10 11.88
C ASP A 186 20.18 -0.38 12.66
N GLY A 187 19.66 -0.99 13.72
CA GLY A 187 18.62 -0.44 14.59
C GLY A 187 17.23 -0.36 13.95
N THR A 188 17.02 -0.94 12.76
CA THR A 188 15.75 -0.83 12.02
C THR A 188 15.27 -2.15 11.42
N SER A 189 16.17 -3.05 11.05
CA SER A 189 15.83 -4.34 10.43
C SER A 189 15.59 -5.42 11.48
N CYS A 190 14.69 -6.37 11.17
CA CYS A 190 14.44 -7.54 12.00
C CYS A 190 14.74 -8.82 11.22
N SER A 191 15.49 -9.76 11.81
CA SER A 191 15.75 -11.08 11.24
C SER A 191 15.20 -12.19 12.15
N PRO A 192 14.82 -13.37 11.59
CA PRO A 192 14.42 -14.51 12.39
C PRO A 192 15.52 -14.95 13.37
N ALA A 193 15.19 -15.00 14.65
CA ALA A 193 16.06 -15.49 15.73
C ALA A 193 15.79 -16.97 16.07
N VAL A 194 14.63 -17.51 15.68
CA VAL A 194 14.22 -18.90 15.90
C VAL A 194 13.76 -19.54 14.58
N ALA A 195 13.67 -20.87 14.54
CA ALA A 195 13.31 -21.61 13.32
C ALA A 195 11.87 -21.35 12.83
N PHE A 196 10.95 -21.12 13.78
CA PHE A 196 9.53 -20.85 13.52
C PHE A 196 9.10 -19.58 14.28
N PRO A 197 9.52 -18.39 13.82
CA PRO A 197 9.10 -17.13 14.41
C PRO A 197 7.63 -16.87 14.09
N CYS A 198 7.00 -15.93 14.78
CA CYS A 198 5.61 -15.62 14.50
C CYS A 198 5.43 -15.10 13.06
N GLY A 199 4.25 -15.31 12.48
CA GLY A 199 3.87 -14.70 11.22
C GLY A 199 4.69 -15.13 10.00
N LEU A 200 5.61 -16.09 10.11
CA LEU A 200 6.37 -16.58 8.97
C LEU A 200 5.58 -17.67 8.24
N GLN A 201 5.22 -17.41 6.99
CA GLN A 201 4.58 -18.39 6.12
C GLN A 201 5.67 -19.18 5.38
N GLN A 202 5.76 -20.49 5.60
CA GLN A 202 6.80 -21.31 4.95
C GLN A 202 6.55 -21.40 3.45
N GLU A 203 7.33 -20.76 2.59
CA GLU A 203 7.18 -20.90 1.14
C GLU A 203 7.58 -22.32 0.70
N GLY A 204 6.62 -23.08 0.16
CA GLY A 204 6.83 -24.16 -0.82
C GLY A 204 8.00 -25.13 -0.63
N ALA A 205 8.50 -25.38 0.59
CA ALA A 205 9.68 -26.22 0.82
C ALA A 205 9.38 -27.73 0.84
N TRP A 206 8.24 -28.15 0.28
CA TRP A 206 7.97 -29.58 0.05
C TRP A 206 8.79 -30.12 -1.15
N SER A 207 9.59 -29.28 -1.82
CA SER A 207 10.51 -29.67 -2.91
C SER A 207 11.99 -29.44 -2.63
N ARG A 208 12.39 -29.01 -1.43
CA ARG A 208 13.82 -29.03 -1.05
C ARG A 208 13.97 -29.84 0.23
N ARG A 209 14.57 -31.04 0.08
CA ARG A 209 15.11 -31.79 1.21
C ARG A 209 15.96 -30.81 2.03
N LEU A 210 15.48 -30.41 3.20
CA LEU A 210 16.33 -29.82 4.21
C LEU A 210 17.46 -30.83 4.46
N PRO A 211 18.74 -30.44 4.43
CA PRO A 211 19.79 -31.31 4.90
C PRO A 211 19.55 -31.48 6.39
N LEU A 212 19.01 -32.65 6.77
CA LEU A 212 19.09 -33.16 8.13
C LEU A 212 20.58 -33.23 8.46
N THR A 213 21.08 -32.24 9.21
CA THR A 213 22.34 -32.38 9.92
C THR A 213 22.16 -33.52 10.91
N GLU A 214 22.88 -34.61 10.67
CA GLU A 214 22.91 -35.78 11.55
C GLU A 214 23.30 -35.39 12.98
N GLY A 215 22.43 -35.69 13.94
CA GLY A 215 22.73 -35.52 15.35
C GLY A 215 21.53 -35.88 16.23
N ALA A 216 21.46 -37.15 16.66
CA ALA A 216 20.35 -37.79 17.38
C ALA A 216 19.10 -37.90 16.48
N TRP A 217 18.41 -39.01 16.28
CA TRP A 217 17.88 -39.98 17.23
C TRP A 217 18.01 -41.40 16.67
N SER A 218 18.93 -42.19 17.22
CA SER A 218 18.85 -43.65 17.10
C SER A 218 17.90 -44.17 18.17
N ARG A 219 16.68 -44.57 17.78
CA ARG A 219 15.94 -45.66 18.44
C ARG A 219 14.81 -46.18 17.53
N ARG A 220 15.03 -47.45 17.14
CA ARG A 220 14.29 -48.38 16.28
C ARG A 220 12.76 -48.37 16.45
N LEU A 221 12.05 -48.37 15.32
CA LEU A 221 10.82 -49.16 15.08
C LEU A 221 10.87 -49.69 13.62
N PRO A 222 10.66 -51.00 13.35
CA PRO A 222 10.86 -51.59 12.03
C PRO A 222 9.54 -51.68 11.26
N LEU A 223 9.48 -51.10 10.06
CA LEU A 223 8.45 -51.47 9.08
C LEU A 223 9.07 -51.57 7.69
N THR A 224 9.20 -52.82 7.26
CA THR A 224 9.49 -53.27 5.90
C THR A 224 8.37 -52.83 4.96
N VAL A 225 8.71 -52.10 3.89
CA VAL A 225 7.88 -52.02 2.68
C VAL A 225 8.77 -52.25 1.46
N ARG A 226 8.42 -53.28 0.70
CA ARG A 226 9.03 -53.72 -0.56
C ARG A 226 8.90 -52.64 -1.64
N SER A 227 9.98 -52.44 -2.38
CA SER A 227 10.01 -51.76 -3.67
C SER A 227 9.35 -52.62 -4.76
N GLU A 228 8.45 -52.02 -5.53
CA GLU A 228 8.11 -52.49 -6.88
C GLU A 228 8.19 -51.29 -7.84
N ASP A 229 8.79 -51.58 -8.99
CA ASP A 229 9.40 -50.67 -9.95
C ASP A 229 8.41 -49.93 -10.84
N VAL A 230 8.70 -48.68 -11.23
CA VAL A 230 8.44 -48.18 -12.60
C VAL A 230 9.50 -47.14 -13.00
N ASN A 231 10.22 -47.46 -14.07
CA ASN A 231 11.21 -46.64 -14.78
C ASN A 231 10.66 -45.29 -15.28
N VAL A 232 11.42 -44.22 -15.08
CA VAL A 232 11.37 -43.03 -15.93
C VAL A 232 12.77 -42.75 -16.44
N THR A 233 12.91 -42.84 -17.77
CA THR A 233 14.12 -42.60 -18.55
C THR A 233 14.63 -41.17 -18.38
N THR A 234 15.90 -41.06 -18.01
CA THR A 234 16.69 -39.83 -18.03
C THR A 234 17.11 -39.49 -19.46
N GLU A 235 16.63 -38.37 -20.00
CA GLU A 235 17.32 -37.69 -21.09
C GLU A 235 17.84 -36.34 -20.60
N THR A 236 19.16 -36.25 -20.65
CA THR A 236 19.98 -35.07 -20.40
C THR A 236 19.99 -34.18 -21.65
N GLY A 237 19.48 -32.95 -21.54
CA GLY A 237 19.60 -31.93 -22.57
C GLY A 237 19.73 -30.56 -21.90
N TRP A 238 20.95 -30.04 -21.85
CA TRP A 238 21.32 -28.80 -21.19
C TRP A 238 21.41 -27.70 -22.24
N ASP A 239 20.37 -26.89 -22.40
CA ASP A 239 20.45 -25.65 -23.18
C ASP A 239 20.20 -24.45 -22.25
N ARG A 240 21.29 -23.74 -21.97
CA ARG A 240 21.30 -22.42 -21.33
C ARG A 240 21.18 -21.36 -22.43
N ASN A 241 20.02 -20.70 -22.50
CA ASN A 241 19.88 -19.27 -22.79
C ASN A 241 18.40 -18.92 -22.96
N ALA A 242 17.76 -18.52 -21.86
CA ALA A 242 16.54 -17.72 -21.91
C ALA A 242 16.51 -16.81 -20.69
N THR A 243 16.95 -15.57 -20.90
CA THR A 243 16.55 -14.42 -20.10
C THR A 243 15.04 -14.26 -20.26
N SER A 244 14.25 -14.69 -19.27
CA SER A 244 12.84 -14.33 -19.17
C SER A 244 12.58 -13.64 -17.83
N SER A 245 12.44 -12.33 -17.91
CA SER A 245 11.68 -11.52 -16.96
C SER A 245 10.27 -12.11 -16.87
N TRP A 246 9.95 -12.72 -15.74
CA TRP A 246 8.56 -13.08 -15.43
C TRP A 246 7.93 -11.87 -14.75
N GLU A 247 7.40 -10.96 -15.56
CA GLU A 247 6.28 -10.13 -15.13
C GLU A 247 5.11 -11.10 -14.87
N GLU A 248 4.65 -11.16 -13.63
CA GLU A 248 3.43 -11.90 -13.26
C GLU A 248 2.24 -11.23 -13.95
N GLU A 249 1.84 -11.78 -15.10
CA GLU A 249 0.56 -11.46 -15.72
C GLU A 249 -0.58 -11.81 -14.74
N PRO A 250 -1.52 -10.88 -14.48
CA PRO A 250 -2.57 -11.09 -13.51
C PRO A 250 -3.53 -12.17 -14.03
N SER A 251 -3.44 -13.36 -13.44
CA SER A 251 -4.36 -14.45 -13.71
C SER A 251 -5.80 -13.97 -13.54
N ARG A 252 -6.61 -14.20 -14.59
CA ARG A 252 -8.03 -13.87 -14.64
C ARG A 252 -8.73 -14.41 -13.40
N THR A 253 -9.39 -13.52 -12.69
CA THR A 253 -10.19 -13.80 -11.50
C THR A 253 -11.38 -14.69 -11.85
N GLU A 254 -11.20 -16.01 -11.72
CA GLU A 254 -12.34 -16.91 -11.58
C GLU A 254 -13.02 -16.61 -10.24
N SER A 255 -14.17 -15.94 -10.35
CA SER A 255 -15.14 -15.66 -9.29
C SER A 255 -15.63 -16.97 -8.66
N SER A 256 -14.85 -17.52 -7.72
CA SER A 256 -15.26 -18.65 -6.89
C SER A 256 -15.83 -18.16 -5.57
N VAL A 257 -17.12 -18.43 -5.38
CA VAL A 257 -17.86 -18.20 -4.12
C VAL A 257 -17.21 -19.05 -3.01
N GLY A 258 -16.83 -18.42 -1.89
CA GLY A 258 -16.24 -19.10 -0.73
C GLY A 258 -14.70 -19.16 -0.68
N GLY A 259 -13.99 -18.32 -1.44
CA GLY A 259 -12.52 -18.23 -1.40
C GLY A 259 -11.79 -19.36 -2.12
N ASN A 260 -10.46 -19.29 -2.17
CA ASN A 260 -9.60 -20.30 -2.78
C ASN A 260 -9.18 -21.36 -1.76
N LEU A 261 -8.81 -22.56 -2.21
CA LEU A 261 -8.16 -23.54 -1.32
C LEU A 261 -6.85 -22.94 -0.81
N GLU A 262 -6.60 -23.13 0.48
CA GLU A 262 -5.29 -22.85 1.06
C GLU A 262 -4.32 -23.99 0.73
N ARG A 263 -3.02 -23.74 0.83
CA ARG A 263 -2.00 -24.80 0.75
C ARG A 263 -1.76 -25.43 2.13
N LEU A 264 -1.30 -26.67 2.16
CA LEU A 264 -0.80 -27.29 3.39
C LEU A 264 0.27 -26.41 4.05
N GLY A 265 0.09 -26.08 5.33
CA GLY A 265 0.95 -25.14 6.07
C GLY A 265 0.90 -23.69 5.55
N GLY A 266 -0.09 -23.33 4.73
CA GLY A 266 -0.29 -21.98 4.22
C GLY A 266 -0.71 -21.00 5.31
N SER A 267 -1.45 -21.44 6.31
CA SER A 267 -1.83 -20.63 7.46
C SER A 267 -1.51 -21.38 8.74
N PRO A 268 -0.23 -21.45 9.15
CA PRO A 268 0.22 -22.32 10.24
C PRO A 268 -0.29 -21.87 11.63
N TRP A 269 -0.86 -20.68 11.72
CA TRP A 269 -1.54 -20.16 12.90
C TRP A 269 -3.02 -20.53 12.96
N GLN A 270 -3.59 -21.15 11.92
CA GLN A 270 -5.00 -21.52 11.89
C GLN A 270 -5.28 -22.60 12.93
N VAL A 271 -6.35 -22.39 13.70
CA VAL A 271 -6.85 -23.33 14.69
C VAL A 271 -8.29 -23.69 14.37
N LEU A 272 -8.68 -24.94 14.62
CA LEU A 272 -10.07 -25.39 14.63
C LEU A 272 -10.44 -25.79 16.06
N ILE A 273 -11.55 -25.27 16.57
CA ILE A 273 -12.06 -25.49 17.92
C ILE A 273 -13.17 -26.53 17.87
N HIS A 274 -13.08 -27.53 18.73
CA HIS A 274 -14.00 -28.66 18.77
C HIS A 274 -14.76 -28.75 20.09
N ARG A 275 -16.01 -29.22 19.98
CA ARG A 275 -16.83 -29.67 21.10
C ARG A 275 -16.39 -31.05 21.62
N PRO A 276 -16.89 -31.50 22.78
CA PRO A 276 -16.61 -32.85 23.30
C PRO A 276 -17.00 -34.00 22.36
N ASP A 277 -18.00 -33.80 21.48
CA ASP A 277 -18.42 -34.78 20.47
C ASP A 277 -17.49 -34.83 19.24
N GLY A 278 -16.46 -33.98 19.21
CA GLY A 278 -15.49 -33.86 18.12
C GLY A 278 -15.92 -32.93 16.99
N PHE A 279 -17.11 -32.32 17.05
CA PHE A 279 -17.57 -31.39 16.02
C PHE A 279 -16.77 -30.08 16.07
N GLY A 280 -16.06 -29.77 14.98
CA GLY A 280 -15.34 -28.50 14.81
C GLY A 280 -16.29 -27.39 14.37
N PHE A 281 -16.46 -26.36 15.22
CA PHE A 281 -17.53 -25.37 15.07
C PHE A 281 -17.05 -23.92 14.90
N CYS A 282 -15.88 -23.58 15.46
CA CYS A 282 -15.27 -22.26 15.34
C CYS A 282 -13.78 -22.36 14.98
N GLY A 283 -13.25 -21.29 14.43
CA GLY A 283 -11.83 -21.09 14.20
C GLY A 283 -11.14 -20.39 15.37
N GLY A 284 -9.81 -20.32 15.27
CA GLY A 284 -8.96 -19.53 16.16
C GLY A 284 -7.63 -19.21 15.48
N ALA A 285 -6.84 -18.38 16.16
CA ALA A 285 -5.50 -18.01 15.74
C ALA A 285 -4.50 -18.31 16.85
N LEU A 286 -3.50 -19.14 16.56
CA LEU A 286 -2.38 -19.38 17.45
C LEU A 286 -1.54 -18.09 17.55
N VAL A 287 -1.30 -17.60 18.77
CA VAL A 287 -0.51 -16.37 19.01
C VAL A 287 0.73 -16.61 19.88
N SER A 288 0.82 -17.77 20.54
CA SER A 288 2.04 -18.31 21.13
C SER A 288 2.04 -19.84 20.99
N ASP A 289 2.95 -20.56 21.64
CA ASP A 289 2.85 -22.03 21.70
C ASP A 289 1.70 -22.54 22.59
N ARG A 290 1.15 -21.73 23.49
CA ARG A 290 0.06 -22.14 24.42
C ARG A 290 -1.21 -21.30 24.35
N TRP A 291 -1.20 -20.20 23.59
CA TRP A 291 -2.29 -19.26 23.55
C TRP A 291 -2.93 -19.19 22.17
N VAL A 292 -4.26 -19.30 22.16
CA VAL A 292 -5.11 -19.12 20.97
C VAL A 292 -6.05 -17.95 21.20
N VAL A 293 -6.16 -17.06 20.23
CA VAL A 293 -7.18 -16.01 20.17
C VAL A 293 -8.36 -16.52 19.34
N SER A 294 -9.59 -16.31 19.82
CA SER A 294 -10.82 -16.61 19.10
C SER A 294 -11.92 -15.60 19.44
N ALA A 295 -13.14 -15.81 18.96
CA ALA A 295 -14.30 -14.99 19.29
C ALA A 295 -14.93 -15.47 20.61
N ALA A 296 -15.51 -14.53 21.36
CA ALA A 296 -16.18 -14.82 22.62
C ALA A 296 -17.49 -15.58 22.43
N HIS A 297 -18.26 -15.28 21.37
CA HIS A 297 -19.53 -15.96 21.10
C HIS A 297 -19.34 -17.47 20.84
N CYS A 298 -18.17 -17.89 20.35
CA CYS A 298 -17.84 -19.31 20.22
C CYS A 298 -17.74 -20.03 21.58
N MET A 299 -17.55 -19.30 22.67
CA MET A 299 -17.41 -19.86 24.01
C MET A 299 -18.74 -19.98 24.75
N GLU A 300 -19.86 -19.59 24.13
CA GLU A 300 -21.20 -19.92 24.62
C GLU A 300 -21.49 -21.43 24.51
N GLU A 301 -20.78 -22.11 23.60
CA GLU A 301 -20.76 -23.56 23.47
C GLU A 301 -19.56 -24.17 24.23
N SER A 302 -19.66 -25.45 24.60
CA SER A 302 -18.56 -26.13 25.28
C SER A 302 -17.40 -26.43 24.31
N ALA A 303 -16.31 -25.68 24.44
CA ALA A 303 -15.05 -25.96 23.77
C ALA A 303 -14.21 -26.96 24.58
N ASP A 304 -13.77 -28.06 23.97
CA ASP A 304 -13.06 -29.16 24.64
C ASP A 304 -11.58 -29.27 24.21
N PHE A 305 -11.32 -29.17 22.92
CA PHE A 305 -9.97 -29.26 22.37
C PHE A 305 -9.85 -28.46 21.07
N VAL A 306 -8.61 -28.24 20.66
CA VAL A 306 -8.28 -27.62 19.37
C VAL A 306 -7.46 -28.57 18.50
N THR A 307 -7.55 -28.40 17.18
CA THR A 307 -6.56 -28.91 16.23
C THR A 307 -5.78 -27.75 15.62
N VAL A 308 -4.46 -27.94 15.49
CA VAL A 308 -3.52 -27.01 14.87
C VAL A 308 -2.78 -27.74 13.76
N GLY A 309 -2.55 -27.07 12.62
CA GLY A 309 -1.91 -27.69 11.44
C GLY A 309 -2.81 -28.61 10.62
N ASP A 310 -4.11 -28.58 10.89
CA ASP A 310 -5.17 -29.25 10.13
C ASP A 310 -5.39 -28.53 8.78
N TYR A 311 -5.62 -29.30 7.73
CA TYR A 311 -6.04 -28.83 6.41
C TYR A 311 -7.33 -29.55 5.96
N ASP A 312 -7.41 -30.87 6.14
CA ASP A 312 -8.54 -31.74 5.83
C ASP A 312 -9.27 -32.22 7.10
N LYS A 313 -10.42 -31.60 7.42
CA LYS A 313 -11.22 -31.92 8.62
C LYS A 313 -11.68 -33.38 8.74
N GLN A 314 -11.57 -34.19 7.68
CA GLN A 314 -12.00 -35.59 7.69
C GLN A 314 -10.83 -36.56 7.86
N ARG A 315 -9.58 -36.13 7.70
CA ARG A 315 -8.41 -36.99 7.71
C ARG A 315 -7.26 -36.30 8.42
N PRO A 316 -6.64 -36.93 9.42
CA PRO A 316 -5.50 -36.34 10.11
C PRO A 316 -4.37 -35.98 9.14
N ASP A 317 -3.93 -34.74 9.19
CA ASP A 317 -2.82 -34.25 8.36
C ASP A 317 -1.45 -34.48 9.01
N PRO A 318 -0.36 -34.61 8.22
CA PRO A 318 0.98 -34.67 8.77
C PRO A 318 1.33 -33.42 9.59
N GLY A 319 1.65 -33.61 10.86
CA GLY A 319 1.97 -32.50 11.78
C GLY A 319 0.75 -31.85 12.42
N GLU A 320 -0.46 -32.38 12.19
CA GLU A 320 -1.66 -32.01 12.94
C GLU A 320 -1.49 -32.35 14.42
N GLN A 321 -1.82 -31.39 15.28
CA GLN A 321 -1.72 -31.53 16.73
C GLN A 321 -3.09 -31.29 17.35
N ARG A 322 -3.57 -32.29 18.10
CA ARG A 322 -4.81 -32.20 18.86
C ARG A 322 -4.49 -31.93 20.33
N ILE A 323 -4.94 -30.79 20.85
CA ILE A 323 -4.55 -30.31 22.19
C ILE A 323 -5.79 -29.90 22.99
N LYS A 324 -5.87 -30.36 24.24
CA LYS A 324 -6.97 -29.99 25.15
C LYS A 324 -6.92 -28.51 25.52
N ILE A 325 -8.09 -27.91 25.62
CA ILE A 325 -8.25 -26.57 26.18
C ILE A 325 -8.26 -26.71 27.70
N GLN A 326 -7.33 -26.04 28.37
CA GLN A 326 -7.25 -26.05 29.83
C GLN A 326 -8.11 -24.95 30.44
N GLU A 327 -8.15 -23.77 29.82
CA GLU A 327 -8.87 -22.61 30.33
C GLU A 327 -9.39 -21.74 29.19
N VAL A 328 -10.58 -21.18 29.37
CA VAL A 328 -11.23 -20.25 28.45
C VAL A 328 -11.44 -18.92 29.16
N LEU A 329 -10.91 -17.84 28.59
CA LEU A 329 -10.94 -16.49 29.13
C LEU A 329 -11.68 -15.59 28.15
N VAL A 330 -12.97 -15.39 28.40
CA VAL A 330 -13.81 -14.47 27.62
C VAL A 330 -13.53 -13.03 28.07
N HIS A 331 -13.46 -12.09 27.14
CA HIS A 331 -13.31 -10.68 27.47
C HIS A 331 -14.46 -10.20 28.37
N PRO A 332 -14.20 -9.51 29.50
CA PRO A 332 -15.21 -9.19 30.50
C PRO A 332 -16.32 -8.24 30.01
N HIS A 333 -16.05 -7.50 28.93
CA HIS A 333 -17.01 -6.59 28.31
C HIS A 333 -17.68 -7.18 27.06
N PHE A 334 -17.55 -8.49 26.80
CA PHE A 334 -18.26 -9.11 25.69
C PHE A 334 -19.78 -8.95 25.87
N HIS A 335 -20.44 -8.45 24.83
CA HIS A 335 -21.88 -8.25 24.82
C HIS A 335 -22.56 -9.12 23.74
N PRO A 336 -23.34 -10.16 24.12
CA PRO A 336 -23.77 -11.21 23.20
C PRO A 336 -24.77 -10.75 22.13
N PHE A 337 -25.51 -9.65 22.37
CA PHE A 337 -26.49 -9.15 21.40
C PHE A 337 -25.89 -8.21 20.34
N THR A 338 -24.83 -7.49 20.70
CA THR A 338 -24.17 -6.53 19.80
C THR A 338 -22.86 -7.08 19.24
N PHE A 339 -22.37 -8.19 19.80
CA PHE A 339 -21.03 -8.72 19.56
C PHE A 339 -19.91 -7.71 19.86
N ASP A 340 -20.18 -6.69 20.69
CA ASP A 340 -19.13 -5.78 21.12
C ASP A 340 -18.14 -6.52 22.03
N SER A 341 -16.86 -6.23 21.85
CA SER A 341 -15.77 -6.94 22.52
C SER A 341 -15.80 -8.47 22.33
N ASP A 342 -16.20 -8.95 21.15
CA ASP A 342 -16.24 -10.36 20.79
C ASP A 342 -14.84 -10.96 20.58
N VAL A 343 -14.14 -11.20 21.69
CA VAL A 343 -12.80 -11.79 21.74
C VAL A 343 -12.63 -12.67 22.98
N ALA A 344 -11.97 -13.81 22.82
CA ALA A 344 -11.62 -14.73 23.89
C ALA A 344 -10.20 -15.28 23.71
N LEU A 345 -9.59 -15.67 24.83
CA LEU A 345 -8.33 -16.38 24.88
C LEU A 345 -8.54 -17.82 25.35
N LEU A 346 -7.88 -18.76 24.68
CA LEU A 346 -7.84 -20.16 25.07
C LEU A 346 -6.42 -20.50 25.51
N TYR A 347 -6.29 -21.03 26.71
CA TYR A 347 -5.04 -21.57 27.23
C TYR A 347 -5.00 -23.08 26.98
N LEU A 348 -3.95 -23.53 26.30
CA LEU A 348 -3.77 -24.93 25.94
C LEU A 348 -3.08 -25.72 27.05
N ALA A 349 -3.55 -26.94 27.31
CA ALA A 349 -2.99 -27.81 28.34
C ALA A 349 -1.52 -28.18 28.07
N GLU A 350 -1.15 -28.30 26.79
CA GLU A 350 0.19 -28.61 26.33
C GLU A 350 0.65 -27.58 25.29
N PRO A 351 1.95 -27.26 25.21
CA PRO A 351 2.46 -26.34 24.21
C PRO A 351 2.44 -27.00 22.83
N VAL A 352 2.02 -26.24 21.83
CA VAL A 352 2.12 -26.60 20.41
C VAL A 352 3.59 -26.75 20.05
N LEU A 353 3.94 -27.88 19.45
CA LEU A 353 5.24 -28.08 18.84
C LEU A 353 5.29 -27.25 17.56
N ARG A 354 6.06 -26.16 17.58
CA ARG A 354 6.20 -25.29 16.41
C ARG A 354 6.83 -26.05 15.24
N GLY A 355 6.29 -25.87 14.05
CA GLY A 355 6.68 -26.57 12.84
C GLY A 355 6.15 -25.89 11.57
N PRO A 356 6.36 -26.49 10.39
CA PRO A 356 5.97 -25.89 9.11
C PRO A 356 4.45 -25.68 8.94
N THR A 357 3.65 -26.44 9.67
CA THR A 357 2.18 -26.39 9.66
C THR A 357 1.59 -25.79 10.94
N ALA A 358 2.43 -25.51 11.96
CA ALA A 358 1.99 -25.03 13.26
C ALA A 358 2.95 -23.95 13.78
N ALA A 359 2.59 -22.68 13.63
CA ALA A 359 3.40 -21.54 14.05
C ALA A 359 2.49 -20.34 14.34
N PRO A 360 2.79 -19.52 15.37
CA PRO A 360 1.89 -18.45 15.77
C PRO A 360 1.85 -17.32 14.73
N ALA A 361 0.74 -16.57 14.67
CA ALA A 361 0.69 -15.28 13.98
C ALA A 361 1.31 -14.21 14.88
N CYS A 362 1.91 -13.16 14.29
CA CYS A 362 2.42 -12.07 15.09
C CYS A 362 1.28 -11.20 15.63
N LEU A 363 1.38 -10.78 16.89
CA LEU A 363 0.53 -9.72 17.42
C LEU A 363 1.16 -8.35 17.10
N PRO A 364 0.45 -7.42 16.45
CA PRO A 364 0.97 -6.08 16.22
C PRO A 364 1.07 -5.29 17.53
N ASP A 365 1.78 -4.16 17.52
CA ASP A 365 1.56 -3.11 18.52
C ASP A 365 0.37 -2.22 18.12
N ALA A 366 -0.04 -1.29 19.00
CA ALA A 366 -1.18 -0.42 18.74
C ALA A 366 -1.00 0.46 17.49
N HIS A 367 0.23 0.91 17.23
CA HIS A 367 0.54 1.76 16.09
C HIS A 367 0.45 1.00 14.77
N LEU A 368 1.14 -0.13 14.68
CA LEU A 368 1.13 -1.01 13.52
C LEU A 368 -0.28 -1.57 13.28
N SER A 369 -1.02 -1.94 14.33
CA SER A 369 -2.41 -2.43 14.19
C SER A 369 -3.28 -1.39 13.48
N THR A 370 -3.17 -0.12 13.87
CA THR A 370 -3.90 0.99 13.23
C THR A 370 -3.44 1.20 11.78
N TYR A 371 -2.14 1.10 11.51
CA TYR A 371 -1.58 1.22 10.17
C TYR A 371 -2.06 0.10 9.23
N LEU A 372 -2.11 -1.15 9.71
CA LEU A 372 -2.49 -2.32 8.93
C LEU A 372 -3.99 -2.34 8.60
N LEU A 373 -4.82 -1.75 9.45
CA LEU A 373 -6.28 -1.65 9.25
C LEU A 373 -6.72 -0.33 8.60
N ARG A 374 -5.85 0.33 7.82
CA ARG A 374 -6.23 1.45 6.95
C ARG A 374 -7.09 0.95 5.79
N GLU A 375 -7.99 1.80 5.31
CA GLU A 375 -8.84 1.50 4.15
C GLU A 375 -8.00 1.06 2.94
N GLU A 376 -8.56 0.16 2.12
CA GLU A 376 -7.92 -0.50 0.97
C GLU A 376 -6.78 -1.47 1.28
N ASN A 377 -6.22 -1.47 2.50
CA ASN A 377 -5.30 -2.53 2.89
C ASN A 377 -6.00 -3.87 2.84
N ARG A 378 -5.30 -4.89 2.33
CA ARG A 378 -5.86 -6.22 2.11
C ARG A 378 -5.45 -7.15 3.24
N GLY A 379 -6.45 -7.75 3.89
CA GLY A 379 -6.26 -8.85 4.82
C GLY A 379 -6.60 -10.19 4.18
N VAL A 380 -6.13 -11.26 4.81
CA VAL A 380 -6.47 -12.64 4.48
C VAL A 380 -7.24 -13.24 5.64
N VAL A 381 -8.36 -13.87 5.32
CA VAL A 381 -9.17 -14.64 6.24
C VAL A 381 -9.09 -16.10 5.84
N THR A 382 -8.88 -16.98 6.80
CA THR A 382 -8.81 -18.43 6.60
C THR A 382 -9.77 -19.16 7.51
N GLY A 383 -10.30 -20.29 7.01
CA GLY A 383 -11.19 -21.14 7.77
C GLY A 383 -11.87 -22.21 6.92
N TRP A 384 -12.74 -22.99 7.58
CA TRP A 384 -13.51 -24.08 6.96
C TRP A 384 -15.00 -23.77 6.92
N GLY A 385 -15.37 -22.50 7.03
CA GLY A 385 -16.73 -22.04 6.99
C GLY A 385 -17.48 -22.43 5.73
N ALA A 386 -18.78 -22.25 5.76
CA ALA A 386 -19.66 -22.60 4.67
C ALA A 386 -19.33 -21.75 3.44
N THR A 387 -19.23 -22.37 2.27
CA THR A 387 -18.92 -21.63 1.03
C THR A 387 -20.12 -20.85 0.47
N ARG A 388 -21.26 -20.88 1.16
CA ARG A 388 -22.49 -20.14 0.87
C ARG A 388 -23.33 -20.06 2.14
N PHE A 389 -24.18 -19.04 2.26
CA PHE A 389 -25.13 -18.92 3.36
C PHE A 389 -25.96 -20.21 3.53
N LEU A 390 -26.04 -20.74 4.77
CA LEU A 390 -26.66 -22.03 5.12
C LEU A 390 -26.08 -23.25 4.36
N GLY A 391 -24.87 -23.11 3.80
CA GLY A 391 -24.15 -24.18 3.12
C GLY A 391 -23.47 -25.15 4.09
N ARG A 392 -22.92 -26.23 3.52
CA ARG A 392 -22.04 -27.12 4.29
C ARG A 392 -20.68 -26.46 4.45
N SER A 393 -20.08 -26.62 5.63
CA SER A 393 -18.69 -26.25 5.89
C SER A 393 -17.76 -26.91 4.86
N SER A 394 -16.70 -26.22 4.45
CA SER A 394 -15.71 -26.84 3.56
C SER A 394 -14.99 -27.99 4.26
N ARG A 395 -14.57 -29.01 3.51
CA ARG A 395 -13.70 -30.08 4.03
C ARG A 395 -12.27 -29.60 4.18
N PHE A 396 -11.79 -28.86 3.18
CA PHE A 396 -10.42 -28.36 3.11
C PHE A 396 -10.34 -26.90 3.53
N LEU A 397 -9.22 -26.50 4.13
CA LEU A 397 -9.00 -25.12 4.54
C LEU A 397 -9.07 -24.18 3.34
N ARG A 398 -9.78 -23.07 3.51
CA ARG A 398 -9.94 -22.05 2.48
C ARG A 398 -9.35 -20.73 2.95
N LYS A 399 -9.03 -19.88 1.98
CA LYS A 399 -8.61 -18.50 2.21
C LYS A 399 -9.33 -17.52 1.28
N VAL A 400 -9.53 -16.31 1.77
CA VAL A 400 -10.03 -15.19 0.97
C VAL A 400 -9.25 -13.93 1.30
N THR A 401 -8.92 -13.14 0.27
CA THR A 401 -8.26 -11.85 0.43
C THR A 401 -9.28 -10.73 0.25
N VAL A 402 -9.48 -9.93 1.29
CA VAL A 402 -10.51 -8.89 1.35
C VAL A 402 -9.89 -7.54 1.75
N PRO A 403 -10.33 -6.42 1.15
CA PRO A 403 -9.88 -5.09 1.56
C PRO A 403 -10.62 -4.64 2.83
N VAL A 404 -9.94 -3.87 3.66
CA VAL A 404 -10.55 -3.12 4.76
C VAL A 404 -11.37 -1.98 4.19
N VAL A 405 -12.56 -1.77 4.75
CA VAL A 405 -13.54 -0.80 4.28
C VAL A 405 -13.69 0.33 5.30
N SER A 406 -13.93 1.56 4.83
CA SER A 406 -14.23 2.68 5.72
C SER A 406 -15.46 2.43 6.59
N TYR A 407 -15.44 3.00 7.79
CA TYR A 407 -16.56 2.97 8.72
C TYR A 407 -17.85 3.47 8.08
N GLU A 408 -17.79 4.58 7.34
CA GLU A 408 -18.94 5.18 6.66
C GLU A 408 -19.57 4.24 5.63
N ALA A 409 -18.75 3.56 4.83
CA ALA A 409 -19.25 2.57 3.88
C ALA A 409 -19.85 1.36 4.60
N CYS A 410 -19.26 0.92 5.71
CA CYS A 410 -19.78 -0.23 6.45
C CYS A 410 -21.16 0.04 7.08
N ILE A 411 -21.32 1.14 7.82
CA ILE A 411 -22.60 1.44 8.51
C ILE A 411 -23.76 1.65 7.53
N LYS A 412 -23.48 2.08 6.29
CA LYS A 412 -24.51 2.20 5.24
C LYS A 412 -25.07 0.85 4.78
N THR A 413 -24.33 -0.23 5.04
CA THR A 413 -24.73 -1.57 4.62
C THR A 413 -25.44 -2.37 5.70
N THR A 414 -25.54 -1.91 6.94
CA THR A 414 -26.14 -2.70 8.03
C THR A 414 -27.05 -1.85 8.93
N GLU A 415 -28.08 -2.48 9.48
CA GLU A 415 -28.92 -1.88 10.52
C GLU A 415 -28.36 -2.11 11.94
N GLN A 416 -27.38 -3.03 12.08
CA GLN A 416 -26.72 -3.29 13.36
C GLN A 416 -25.68 -2.20 13.67
N VAL A 417 -25.46 -1.96 14.96
CA VAL A 417 -24.51 -0.96 15.42
C VAL A 417 -23.08 -1.48 15.26
N ILE A 418 -22.27 -0.77 14.47
CA ILE A 418 -20.81 -0.99 14.38
C ILE A 418 -20.12 -0.09 15.40
N THR A 419 -19.45 -0.70 16.37
CA THR A 419 -18.68 0.01 17.42
C THR A 419 -17.23 0.26 16.98
N ASP A 420 -16.49 1.08 17.73
CA ASP A 420 -15.05 1.35 17.48
C ASP A 420 -14.17 0.10 17.70
N ASN A 421 -14.69 -0.91 18.39
CA ASN A 421 -14.07 -2.22 18.59
C ASN A 421 -14.23 -3.14 17.39
N MET A 422 -14.88 -2.69 16.32
CA MET A 422 -15.14 -3.45 15.12
C MET A 422 -14.53 -2.77 13.89
N PHE A 423 -14.36 -3.54 12.84
CA PHE A 423 -14.11 -3.03 11.49
C PHE A 423 -14.72 -3.97 10.46
N CYS A 424 -14.88 -3.46 9.24
CA CYS A 424 -15.47 -4.23 8.16
C CYS A 424 -14.46 -4.46 7.05
N ALA A 425 -14.55 -5.61 6.42
CA ALA A 425 -13.74 -5.94 5.26
C ALA A 425 -14.55 -6.79 4.28
N GLY A 426 -14.24 -6.65 3.00
CA GLY A 426 -14.93 -7.38 1.94
C GLY A 426 -15.22 -6.54 0.72
N TYR A 427 -15.93 -7.13 -0.23
CA TYR A 427 -16.32 -6.50 -1.47
C TYR A 427 -17.84 -6.38 -1.52
N LEU A 428 -18.35 -5.22 -1.92
CA LEU A 428 -19.80 -4.96 -1.94
C LEU A 428 -20.55 -5.80 -2.99
N GLN A 429 -19.91 -6.08 -4.13
CA GLN A 429 -20.57 -6.68 -5.31
C GLN A 429 -20.17 -8.13 -5.57
N THR A 430 -19.14 -8.65 -4.91
CA THR A 430 -18.68 -10.03 -5.12
C THR A 430 -19.11 -10.91 -3.96
N ARG A 431 -19.38 -12.19 -4.25
CA ARG A 431 -19.76 -13.19 -3.24
C ARG A 431 -18.53 -13.75 -2.50
N MET A 432 -17.58 -12.88 -2.14
CA MET A 432 -16.34 -13.24 -1.47
C MET A 432 -16.37 -12.66 -0.06
N ASP A 433 -16.71 -13.51 0.91
CA ASP A 433 -16.90 -13.12 2.31
C ASP A 433 -16.63 -14.33 3.21
N ALA A 434 -16.32 -14.07 4.48
CA ALA A 434 -16.27 -15.11 5.52
C ALA A 434 -17.70 -15.60 5.82
N CYS A 435 -17.85 -16.85 6.25
CA CYS A 435 -19.18 -17.41 6.54
C CYS A 435 -19.25 -18.24 7.82
N SER A 436 -20.44 -18.74 8.14
CA SER A 436 -20.70 -19.67 9.24
C SER A 436 -19.65 -20.78 9.30
N GLY A 437 -18.94 -20.89 10.43
CA GLY A 437 -17.83 -21.83 10.64
C GLY A 437 -16.43 -21.24 10.42
N ASP A 438 -16.33 -19.98 9.96
CA ASP A 438 -15.09 -19.18 10.04
C ASP A 438 -15.04 -18.33 11.32
N SER A 439 -16.14 -18.26 12.08
CA SER A 439 -16.26 -17.52 13.34
C SER A 439 -15.11 -17.82 14.30
N GLY A 440 -14.53 -16.78 14.88
CA GLY A 440 -13.32 -16.88 15.71
C GLY A 440 -12.02 -17.04 14.93
N GLY A 441 -12.07 -17.25 13.60
CA GLY A 441 -10.92 -17.38 12.74
C GLY A 441 -10.11 -16.09 12.57
N PRO A 442 -8.88 -16.19 12.04
CA PRO A 442 -7.96 -15.07 11.90
C PRO A 442 -8.34 -14.13 10.74
N PHE A 443 -8.21 -12.82 10.99
CA PHE A 443 -7.97 -11.82 9.94
C PHE A 443 -6.51 -11.36 10.05
N VAL A 444 -5.67 -11.79 9.12
CA VAL A 444 -4.23 -11.49 9.11
C VAL A 444 -3.84 -10.56 7.98
N VAL A 445 -2.89 -9.66 8.23
CA VAL A 445 -2.34 -8.74 7.22
C VAL A 445 -0.85 -9.02 7.08
N HIS A 446 -0.40 -9.19 5.83
CA HIS A 446 1.01 -9.35 5.52
C HIS A 446 1.71 -7.99 5.53
N TYR A 447 2.77 -7.88 6.34
CA TYR A 447 3.57 -6.66 6.45
C TYR A 447 5.04 -7.01 6.52
N ARG A 448 5.80 -6.56 5.52
CA ARG A 448 7.27 -6.63 5.48
C ARG A 448 7.84 -8.04 5.80
N GLY A 449 7.21 -9.08 5.25
CA GLY A 449 7.68 -10.47 5.37
C GLY A 449 7.10 -11.27 6.54
N ALA A 450 6.21 -10.67 7.35
CA ALA A 450 5.51 -11.35 8.43
C ALA A 450 4.00 -11.11 8.39
N TRP A 451 3.23 -12.07 8.89
CA TRP A 451 1.78 -12.01 8.99
C TRP A 451 1.34 -11.63 10.40
N PHE A 452 0.58 -10.54 10.50
CA PHE A 452 0.09 -10.01 11.76
C PHE A 452 -1.41 -10.26 11.92
N LEU A 453 -1.81 -10.80 13.07
CA LEU A 453 -3.21 -10.97 13.44
C LEU A 453 -3.78 -9.60 13.84
N THR A 454 -4.71 -9.08 13.04
CA THR A 454 -5.26 -7.73 13.20
C THR A 454 -6.77 -7.72 13.46
N GLY A 455 -7.46 -8.81 13.14
CA GLY A 455 -8.84 -9.02 13.58
C GLY A 455 -9.21 -10.48 13.82
N VAL A 456 -10.40 -10.65 14.39
CA VAL A 456 -11.07 -11.94 14.60
C VAL A 456 -12.39 -11.92 13.84
N VAL A 457 -12.70 -12.98 13.09
CA VAL A 457 -14.01 -13.13 12.42
C VAL A 457 -15.10 -13.17 13.48
N SER A 458 -16.05 -12.22 13.45
CA SER A 458 -17.09 -12.10 14.47
C SER A 458 -18.47 -12.45 13.90
N TRP A 459 -19.06 -11.58 13.09
CA TRP A 459 -20.42 -11.78 12.55
C TRP A 459 -20.61 -11.18 11.16
N GLY A 460 -21.75 -11.49 10.55
CA GLY A 460 -22.23 -10.88 9.31
C GLY A 460 -23.70 -11.23 9.09
N GLU A 461 -24.49 -10.30 8.54
CA GLU A 461 -25.95 -10.52 8.40
C GLU A 461 -26.29 -11.71 7.49
N LYS A 462 -25.49 -11.92 6.44
CA LYS A 462 -25.61 -13.02 5.48
C LYS A 462 -24.25 -13.23 4.82
N CYS A 463 -23.70 -14.44 4.90
CA CYS A 463 -22.41 -14.72 4.25
C CYS A 463 -22.49 -14.47 2.74
N ALA A 464 -21.54 -13.68 2.22
CA ALA A 464 -21.40 -13.45 0.79
C ALA A 464 -22.68 -12.92 0.13
N ALA A 465 -23.55 -12.24 0.90
CA ALA A 465 -24.68 -11.54 0.34
C ALA A 465 -24.20 -10.29 -0.38
N SER A 466 -24.77 -10.06 -1.57
CA SER A 466 -24.52 -8.83 -2.30
C SER A 466 -24.95 -7.64 -1.46
N GLY A 467 -24.09 -6.62 -1.37
CA GLY A 467 -24.37 -5.38 -0.64
C GLY A 467 -24.03 -5.40 0.84
N LYS A 468 -23.31 -6.42 1.35
CA LYS A 468 -22.92 -6.53 2.77
C LYS A 468 -21.41 -6.78 2.90
N TYR A 469 -20.85 -6.44 4.05
CA TYR A 469 -19.45 -6.72 4.42
C TYR A 469 -19.40 -7.69 5.60
N GLY A 470 -18.29 -8.41 5.75
CA GLY A 470 -17.97 -9.15 6.97
C GLY A 470 -17.53 -8.18 8.07
N VAL A 471 -17.92 -8.48 9.32
CA VAL A 471 -17.58 -7.68 10.50
C VAL A 471 -16.60 -8.46 11.39
N TYR A 472 -15.53 -7.77 11.79
CA TYR A 472 -14.40 -8.34 12.50
C TYR A 472 -14.14 -7.55 13.77
N THR A 473 -13.74 -8.24 14.84
CA THR A 473 -13.26 -7.59 16.07
C THR A 473 -11.90 -6.96 15.79
N ARG A 474 -11.74 -5.66 16.08
CA ARG A 474 -10.50 -4.89 15.92
C ARG A 474 -9.52 -5.22 17.05
N LEU A 475 -8.61 -6.16 16.81
CA LEU A 475 -7.68 -6.63 17.85
C LEU A 475 -6.78 -5.54 18.44
N GLY A 476 -6.48 -4.48 17.68
CA GLY A 476 -5.70 -3.33 18.15
C GLY A 476 -6.21 -2.74 19.48
N ASN A 477 -7.53 -2.71 19.69
CA ASN A 477 -8.14 -2.20 20.91
C ASN A 477 -8.01 -3.17 22.10
N PHE A 478 -7.74 -4.45 21.84
CA PHE A 478 -7.68 -5.52 22.82
C PHE A 478 -6.26 -6.01 23.12
N LEU A 479 -5.23 -5.53 22.41
CA LEU A 479 -3.85 -5.96 22.57
C LEU A 479 -3.35 -5.88 24.02
N ASN A 480 -3.73 -4.82 24.75
CA ASN A 480 -3.35 -4.67 26.15
C ASN A 480 -4.00 -5.74 27.04
N TRP A 481 -5.30 -6.00 26.86
CA TRP A 481 -5.98 -7.08 27.57
C TRP A 481 -5.38 -8.45 27.23
N ILE A 482 -5.09 -8.70 25.95
CA ILE A 482 -4.49 -9.96 25.50
C ILE A 482 -3.14 -10.20 26.20
N ARG A 483 -2.21 -9.25 26.07
CA ARG A 483 -0.85 -9.38 26.63
C ARG A 483 -0.88 -9.51 28.16
N THR A 484 -1.60 -8.63 28.84
CA THR A 484 -1.67 -8.66 30.31
C THR A 484 -2.34 -9.92 30.84
N THR A 485 -3.31 -10.48 30.12
CA THR A 485 -3.96 -11.74 30.51
C THR A 485 -3.00 -12.92 30.34
N MET A 486 -2.30 -12.99 29.20
CA MET A 486 -1.28 -14.01 28.96
C MET A 486 -0.17 -13.96 30.01
N GLU A 487 0.38 -12.78 30.28
CA GLU A 487 1.45 -12.57 31.28
C GLU A 487 1.01 -12.96 32.69
N LYS A 488 -0.18 -12.52 33.14
CA LYS A 488 -0.70 -12.86 34.47
C LYS A 488 -0.94 -14.35 34.64
N ALA A 489 -1.51 -14.99 33.62
CA ALA A 489 -1.78 -16.42 33.65
C ALA A 489 -0.49 -17.24 33.69
N GLU A 490 0.57 -16.79 33.01
CA GLU A 490 1.90 -17.41 33.08
C GLU A 490 2.56 -17.19 34.44
N GLN A 491 2.51 -15.98 34.99
CA GLN A 491 3.07 -15.65 36.32
C GLN A 491 2.44 -16.48 37.44
N ASN A 492 1.11 -16.50 37.53
CA ASN A 492 0.37 -17.27 38.53
C ASN A 492 0.70 -18.78 38.50
N ARG A 493 1.21 -19.27 37.38
CA ARG A 493 1.57 -20.68 37.17
C ARG A 493 3.05 -20.97 37.35
N SER A 494 3.91 -19.94 37.35
CA SER A 494 5.33 -20.06 37.71
C SER A 494 5.59 -20.02 39.23
N GLU A 495 4.60 -19.60 40.02
CA GLU A 495 4.65 -19.56 41.48
C GLU A 495 4.26 -20.89 42.16
N PHE A 496 3.91 -21.92 41.38
CA PHE A 496 3.60 -23.29 41.82
C PHE A 496 4.46 -24.29 41.04
#